data_AF-A0A2N2THL0-F1
#
_entry.id   AF-A0A2N2THL0-F1
#
_cell.length_a   1.000
_cell.length_b   1.000
_cell.length_c   1.000
_cell.angle_alpha   90.00
_cell.angle_beta   90.00
_cell.angle_gamma   90.00
#
_symmetry.space_group_name_H-M   'P 1'
#
loop_
_entity.id
_entity.type
_entity.pdbx_description
1 polymer ?
#
loop_
_entity_poly.entity_id
_entity_poly.type
_entity_poly.pdbx_seq_one_letter_code
_entity_poly.pdbx_strand_id
1 'polypeptide(L)'
;MRHILPFVILALLGPASGGASAKEAAPTAQDVVVEKRMVAISEELRCLVCQNESLSGSQADLAKDLRREIREQIQEGRSDQEIMDFMVGRY
;
A
#
# COMPACT_ATOMS: atom_id res chain seq x y z
N MET A 1 34.21 -61.26 -18.55
CA MET A 1 33.59 -59.92 -18.46
C MET A 1 33.91 -59.36 -17.07
N ARG A 2 35.10 -58.87 -16.68
CA ARG A 2 36.10 -57.99 -17.31
C ARG A 2 35.46 -56.76 -17.97
N HIS A 3 35.19 -55.73 -17.17
CA HIS A 3 35.83 -54.41 -17.25
C HIS A 3 35.65 -53.67 -15.91
N ILE A 4 36.69 -52.97 -15.50
CA ILE A 4 36.96 -52.35 -14.21
C ILE A 4 37.01 -50.83 -14.46
N LEU A 5 36.20 -50.02 -13.73
CA LEU A 5 36.37 -48.57 -13.45
C LEU A 5 36.50 -47.63 -14.70
N PRO A 6 36.53 -46.28 -14.62
CA PRO A 6 36.32 -45.37 -13.49
C PRO A 6 35.51 -44.08 -13.81
N PHE A 7 35.31 -43.25 -12.79
CA PHE A 7 35.32 -41.77 -12.86
C PHE A 7 34.81 -41.09 -14.15
N VAL A 8 33.62 -40.48 -14.10
CA VAL A 8 33.46 -39.11 -14.59
C VAL A 8 32.58 -38.35 -13.60
N ILE A 9 33.26 -37.71 -12.66
CA ILE A 9 32.76 -36.55 -11.93
C ILE A 9 32.41 -35.49 -12.98
N LEU A 10 31.12 -35.33 -13.30
CA LEU A 10 30.65 -34.17 -14.05
C LEU A 10 30.09 -33.16 -13.04
N ALA A 11 31.01 -32.42 -12.44
CA ALA A 11 30.75 -31.15 -11.79
C ALA A 11 30.36 -30.08 -12.83
N LEU A 12 29.70 -29.03 -12.35
CA LEU A 12 29.37 -27.76 -13.01
C LEU A 12 28.09 -27.73 -13.87
N LEU A 13 26.99 -27.27 -13.28
CA LEU A 13 26.55 -25.87 -13.40
C LEU A 13 25.36 -25.64 -12.45
N GLY A 14 25.65 -25.14 -11.25
CA GLY A 14 24.59 -24.68 -10.35
C GLY A 14 23.94 -23.43 -10.93
N PRO A 15 22.60 -23.35 -11.00
CA PRO A 15 21.96 -22.06 -11.26
C PRO A 15 22.33 -21.13 -10.11
N ALA A 16 23.09 -20.09 -10.42
CA ALA A 16 23.34 -18.99 -9.51
C ALA A 16 22.00 -18.29 -9.25
N SER A 17 21.30 -18.73 -8.20
CA SER A 17 20.14 -18.06 -7.63
C SER A 17 20.62 -16.74 -7.01
N GLY A 18 20.90 -15.74 -7.85
CA GLY A 18 21.08 -14.36 -7.43
C GLY A 18 19.77 -13.86 -6.86
N GLY A 19 19.60 -13.96 -5.54
CA GLY A 19 18.48 -13.38 -4.82
C GLY A 19 18.52 -11.87 -4.97
N ALA A 20 17.67 -11.32 -5.84
CA ALA A 20 17.35 -9.90 -5.85
C ALA A 20 16.48 -9.62 -4.62
N SER A 21 17.10 -9.24 -3.51
CA SER A 21 16.37 -8.74 -2.34
C SER A 21 15.82 -7.36 -2.65
N ALA A 22 14.54 -7.28 -3.01
CA ALA A 22 13.79 -6.03 -2.99
C ALA A 22 13.66 -5.58 -1.53
N LYS A 23 14.41 -4.56 -1.14
CA LYS A 23 14.33 -3.98 0.19
C LYS A 23 13.22 -2.94 0.17
N GLU A 24 12.05 -3.27 0.70
CA GLU A 24 11.00 -2.28 0.90
C GLU A 24 11.52 -1.15 1.82
N ALA A 25 11.36 0.09 1.38
CA ALA A 25 11.69 1.26 2.17
C ALA A 25 10.68 1.35 3.33
N ALA A 26 11.18 1.51 4.56
CA ALA A 26 10.32 1.74 5.70
C ALA A 26 9.55 3.07 5.53
N PRO A 27 8.27 3.14 5.94
CA PRO A 27 7.50 4.39 5.90
C PRO A 27 8.22 5.51 6.64
N THR A 28 8.18 6.72 6.09
CA THR A 28 8.76 7.88 6.75
C THR A 28 7.86 8.36 7.89
N ALA A 29 8.39 9.17 8.80
CA ALA A 29 7.59 9.78 9.87
C ALA A 29 6.44 10.63 9.31
N GLN A 30 6.64 11.27 8.15
CA GLN A 30 5.62 12.08 7.48
C GLN A 30 4.47 11.20 6.97
N ASP A 31 4.79 10.06 6.35
CA ASP A 31 3.78 9.10 5.88
C ASP A 31 2.88 8.64 7.04
N VAL A 32 3.47 8.34 8.21
CA VAL A 32 2.72 7.91 9.40
C VAL A 32 1.76 9.01 9.89
N VAL A 33 2.17 10.28 9.83
CA VAL A 33 1.30 11.41 10.23
C VAL A 33 0.17 11.60 9.22
N VAL A 34 0.47 11.54 7.93
CA VAL A 34 -0.53 11.65 6.86
C VAL A 34 -1.58 10.55 6.96
N GLU A 35 -1.15 9.30 7.12
CA GLU A 35 -2.07 8.16 7.23
C GLU A 35 -2.96 8.27 8.48
N LYS A 36 -2.41 8.68 9.62
CA LYS A 36 -3.21 8.88 10.85
C LYS A 36 -4.30 9.95 10.66
N ARG A 37 -3.96 11.09 10.04
CA ARG A 37 -4.95 12.14 9.75
C ARG A 37 -6.00 11.67 8.74
N MET A 38 -5.58 10.98 7.67
CA MET A 38 -6.51 10.44 6.68
C MET A 38 -7.50 9.45 7.30
N VAL A 39 -7.03 8.53 8.16
CA VAL A 39 -7.91 7.60 8.88
C VAL A 39 -8.90 8.36 9.76
N ALA A 40 -8.45 9.33 10.55
CA ALA A 40 -9.33 10.11 11.43
C ALA A 40 -10.44 10.84 10.64
N ILE A 41 -10.08 11.52 9.55
CA ILE A 41 -11.05 12.23 8.70
C ILE A 41 -12.01 11.23 8.02
N SER A 42 -11.50 10.11 7.51
CA SER A 42 -12.31 9.14 6.76
C SER A 42 -13.21 8.25 7.63
N GLU A 43 -13.00 8.19 8.95
CA GLU A 43 -13.96 7.59 9.90
C GLU A 43 -15.25 8.42 10.04
N GLU A 44 -15.14 9.75 9.94
CA GLU A 44 -16.27 10.68 10.09
C GLU A 44 -17.15 10.75 8.83
N LEU A 45 -16.63 10.32 7.69
CA LEU A 45 -17.29 10.36 6.38
C LEU A 45 -17.85 9.00 5.99
N ARG A 46 -19.07 8.97 5.42
CA ARG A 46 -19.72 7.73 4.96
C ARG A 46 -19.51 7.49 3.46
N CYS A 47 -19.35 6.24 3.08
CA CYS A 47 -19.28 5.82 1.68
C CYS A 47 -20.67 5.92 1.01
N LEU A 48 -20.78 6.77 -0.02
CA LEU A 48 -22.03 7.05 -0.74
C LEU A 48 -22.61 5.85 -1.50
N VAL A 49 -21.76 4.87 -1.81
CA VAL A 49 -22.14 3.67 -2.58
C VAL A 49 -22.20 2.41 -1.71
N CYS A 50 -22.07 2.56 -0.40
CA CYS A 50 -22.01 1.47 0.57
C CYS A 50 -23.12 1.59 1.61
N GLN A 51 -23.38 0.52 2.37
CA GLN A 51 -24.45 0.47 3.36
C GLN A 51 -24.02 1.08 4.70
N ASN A 52 -23.98 2.41 4.78
CA ASN A 52 -23.62 3.17 6.01
C ASN A 52 -22.24 2.83 6.59
N GLU A 53 -21.30 2.48 5.73
CA GLU A 53 -19.89 2.23 6.10
C GLU A 53 -19.10 3.56 6.08
N SER A 54 -18.09 3.70 6.94
CA SER A 54 -17.13 4.80 6.83
C SER A 54 -16.26 4.66 5.58
N LEU A 55 -15.69 5.77 5.11
CA LEU A 55 -14.72 5.75 4.01
C LEU A 55 -13.44 4.99 4.40
N SER A 56 -13.05 5.03 5.67
CA SER A 56 -11.92 4.25 6.21
C SER A 56 -12.18 2.73 6.12
N GLY A 57 -13.39 2.29 6.49
CA GLY A 57 -13.77 0.87 6.58
C GLY A 57 -14.19 0.25 5.25
N SER A 58 -14.65 1.06 4.29
CA SER A 58 -15.11 0.56 2.99
C SER A 58 -13.96 0.13 2.08
N GLN A 59 -14.21 -0.95 1.32
CA GLN A 59 -13.33 -1.45 0.26
C GLN A 59 -13.77 -1.07 -1.15
N ALA A 60 -14.86 -0.30 -1.28
CA ALA A 60 -15.34 0.18 -2.57
C ALA A 60 -14.30 1.06 -3.25
N ASP A 61 -14.27 1.05 -4.58
CA ASP A 61 -13.28 1.83 -5.34
C ASP A 61 -13.46 3.33 -5.10
N LEU A 62 -14.70 3.81 -5.01
CA LEU A 62 -14.98 5.20 -4.60
C LEU A 62 -14.35 5.55 -3.24
N ALA A 63 -14.42 4.66 -2.25
CA ALA A 63 -13.82 4.93 -0.94
C ALA A 63 -12.28 4.95 -1.00
N LYS A 64 -11.65 4.19 -1.90
CA LYS A 64 -10.19 4.25 -2.11
C LYS A 64 -9.79 5.58 -2.76
N ASP A 65 -10.58 6.03 -3.74
CA ASP A 65 -10.33 7.29 -4.44
C ASP A 65 -10.52 8.49 -3.51
N LEU A 66 -11.59 8.52 -2.70
CA LEU A 66 -11.79 9.59 -1.73
C LEU A 66 -10.72 9.60 -0.63
N ARG A 67 -10.23 8.45 -0.17
CA ARG A 67 -9.08 8.40 0.76
C ARG A 67 -7.79 8.91 0.13
N ARG A 68 -7.64 8.77 -1.19
CA ARG A 68 -6.50 9.33 -1.94
C ARG A 68 -6.58 10.85 -1.98
N GLU A 69 -7.75 11.39 -2.34
CA GLU A 69 -8.01 12.83 -2.31
C GLU A 69 -7.74 13.42 -0.91
N ILE A 70 -8.20 12.77 0.16
CA ILE A 70 -7.93 13.22 1.53
C ILE A 70 -6.42 13.27 1.81
N ARG A 71 -5.63 12.26 1.39
CA ARG A 71 -4.16 12.30 1.55
C ARG A 71 -3.52 13.45 0.79
N GLU A 72 -3.93 13.67 -0.45
CA GLU A 72 -3.40 14.74 -1.29
C GLU A 72 -3.63 16.09 -0.61
N GLN A 73 -4.84 16.34 -0.09
CA GLN A 73 -5.14 17.56 0.64
C GLN A 73 -4.41 17.73 1.98
N ILE A 74 -4.16 16.63 2.70
CA ILE A 74 -3.29 16.67 3.89
C ILE A 74 -1.87 17.08 3.51
N GLN A 75 -1.34 16.56 2.40
CA GLN A 75 0.00 16.88 1.90
C GLN A 75 0.09 18.32 1.37
N GLU A 76 -1.01 18.87 0.86
CA GLU A 76 -1.15 20.31 0.54
C GLU A 76 -1.16 21.22 1.78
N GLY A 77 -1.25 20.65 2.99
CA GLY A 77 -1.22 21.41 4.24
C GLY A 77 -2.57 21.93 4.70
N ARG A 78 -3.68 21.44 4.14
CA ARG A 78 -5.03 21.83 4.55
C ARG A 78 -5.37 21.31 5.94
N SER A 79 -6.21 22.07 6.66
CA SER A 79 -6.73 21.67 7.96
C SER A 79 -7.81 20.58 7.84
N ASP A 80 -8.06 19.85 8.91
CA ASP A 80 -9.07 18.77 8.91
C ASP A 80 -10.47 19.33 8.55
N GLN A 81 -10.80 20.53 9.04
CA GLN A 81 -12.08 21.18 8.74
C GLN A 81 -12.22 21.53 7.25
N GLU A 82 -11.18 22.13 6.65
CA GLU A 82 -11.21 22.46 5.22
C GLU A 82 -11.37 21.22 4.34
N ILE A 83 -10.75 20.10 4.74
CA ILE A 83 -10.88 18.82 4.03
C ILE A 83 -12.30 18.30 4.18
N MET A 84 -12.86 18.28 5.39
CA MET A 84 -14.23 17.84 5.64
C MET A 84 -15.25 18.67 4.84
N ASP A 85 -15.10 19.99 4.87
CA ASP A 85 -15.97 20.92 4.13
C ASP A 85 -15.87 20.69 2.63
N PHE A 86 -14.66 20.46 2.10
CA PHE A 86 -14.48 20.09 0.70
C PHE A 86 -15.17 18.77 0.34
N MET A 87 -14.98 17.73 1.18
CA MET A 87 -15.55 16.41 0.91
C MET A 87 -17.07 16.48 0.86
N VAL A 88 -17.70 17.06 1.88
CA VAL A 88 -19.16 17.20 1.97
C VAL A 88 -19.71 18.17 0.91
N GLY A 89 -18.94 19.20 0.53
CA GLY A 89 -19.36 20.15 -0.50
C GLY A 89 -19.34 19.58 -1.92
N ARG A 90 -18.61 18.49 -2.16
CA ARG A 90 -18.37 17.94 -3.50
C ARG A 90 -18.97 16.56 -3.73
N TYR A 91 -19.09 15.74 -2.69
CA TYR A 91 -19.49 14.33 -2.78
C TYR A 91 -20.71 14.07 -1.90
#